data_AF-A0A930U2L8-F1
#
_entry.id   AF-A0A930U2L8-F1
#
_cell.length_a   1.000
_cell.length_b   1.000
_cell.length_c   1.000
_cell.angle_alpha   90.00
_cell.angle_beta   90.00
_cell.angle_gamma   90.00
#
_symmetry.space_group_name_H-M   'P 1'
#
loop_
_entity.id
_entity.type
_entity.pdbx_description
1 polymer ?
#
loop_
_entity_poly.entity_id
_entity_poly.type
_entity_poly.pdbx_seq_one_letter_code
_entity_poly.pdbx_strand_id
1 'polypeptide(L)'
;MTLRLPLDYYRILGVPAQAQDRALAEACRDRLEQQPRREFSPVATAGRRQLVEEAYRVLADPQARHAYDEQFLQAVGRGDQARLAPTLAVTPEQVPGALLLLLEWGEYELVLEWGRDALEAQPSPAARQDTILTLTLAHLALGRERWQQQRYPEAGRWLEEGLALCAPEPALANLHHELSLDLARLRPYRILEMVSQSPGEAGRIQGIQLLSEMLLARGGVEGQQDDQSGLNVEDGLGFIQQVRPALTTAEQIQVFDQPALATSAATTYLAAYAHLAAGFIHRQPSHLETALTRLATLAPRQDVALEQAMAHLLLGRPQSALDSLADLRDADLRTTLDTLTPPGEDAVLALYRYGEYWLRTDVLPYCREGLNQSAALETYFNDPHLQTQLEALEAVHSPPPPLRPADATPPKPPVPQQTWASRATPARRPTPRPHWSLWLGLGAALSLIGATAWSLSRRPAPPPERLEVNLTQPPVPLPTRAPRPTASPVGEAAATETARRVITTWQTIKAEAMGPNHATRRLTEVLTGTALTQWQARADQVATSGTPEVYSLEKLEILTVQAPTPDRLVADAALQDRVTVQGENLTSRYRARYEMVREAQGWRIARMTVLP
;
A
#
# COMPACT_ATOMS: atom_id res chain seq x y z
N MET A 1 -2.36 -48.04 -9.07
CA MET A 1 -1.57 -47.63 -7.87
C MET A 1 -2.54 -46.99 -6.90
N THR A 2 -2.51 -47.35 -5.62
CA THR A 2 -3.33 -46.71 -4.57
C THR A 2 -2.58 -45.51 -4.00
N LEU A 3 -3.25 -44.36 -3.90
CA LEU A 3 -2.71 -43.14 -3.29
C LEU A 3 -3.09 -43.09 -1.81
N ARG A 4 -2.27 -42.49 -0.96
CA ARG A 4 -2.49 -42.45 0.50
C ARG A 4 -2.71 -41.03 1.00
N LEU A 5 -3.94 -40.56 0.98
CA LEU A 5 -4.26 -39.19 1.39
C LEU A 5 -4.31 -39.04 2.91
N PRO A 6 -3.88 -37.91 3.49
CA PRO A 6 -3.94 -37.61 4.92
C PRO A 6 -5.38 -37.28 5.37
N LEU A 7 -6.28 -38.24 5.18
CA LEU A 7 -7.70 -38.17 5.47
C LEU A 7 -8.08 -39.42 6.27
N ASP A 8 -8.96 -39.25 7.26
CA ASP A 8 -9.37 -40.32 8.16
C ASP A 8 -10.90 -40.44 8.21
N TYR A 9 -11.42 -41.60 8.62
CA TYR A 9 -12.87 -41.86 8.53
C TYR A 9 -13.69 -40.95 9.45
N TYR A 10 -13.14 -40.51 10.58
CA TYR A 10 -13.80 -39.58 11.49
C TYR A 10 -13.89 -38.18 10.87
N ARG A 11 -12.80 -37.71 10.24
CA ARG A 11 -12.80 -36.49 9.44
C ARG A 11 -13.72 -36.58 8.24
N ILE A 12 -13.82 -37.69 7.52
CA ILE A 12 -14.74 -37.79 6.37
C ILE A 12 -16.19 -37.52 6.79
N LEU A 13 -16.60 -38.03 7.96
CA LEU A 13 -17.93 -37.82 8.53
C LEU A 13 -18.07 -36.49 9.30
N GLY A 14 -16.96 -35.88 9.72
CA GLY A 14 -16.95 -34.65 10.51
C GLY A 14 -17.36 -34.83 11.96
N VAL A 15 -16.95 -35.96 12.54
CA VAL A 15 -17.28 -36.36 13.91
C VAL A 15 -15.99 -36.64 14.70
N PRO A 16 -15.97 -36.41 16.02
CA PRO A 16 -14.82 -36.79 16.84
C PRO A 16 -14.70 -38.32 16.97
N ALA A 17 -13.51 -38.82 17.27
CA ALA A 17 -13.25 -40.26 17.44
C ALA A 17 -14.14 -40.92 18.50
N GLN A 18 -14.64 -40.16 19.48
CA GLN A 18 -15.53 -40.63 20.55
C GLN A 18 -17.03 -40.63 20.17
N ALA A 19 -17.38 -40.32 18.91
CA ALA A 19 -18.77 -40.22 18.48
C ALA A 19 -19.53 -41.53 18.66
N GLN A 20 -20.77 -41.44 19.16
CA GLN A 20 -21.69 -42.56 19.31
C GLN A 20 -22.36 -42.93 17.98
N ASP A 21 -22.84 -44.16 17.85
CA ASP A 21 -23.40 -44.70 16.60
C ASP A 21 -24.52 -43.84 16.00
N ARG A 22 -25.38 -43.27 16.85
CA ARG A 22 -26.42 -42.33 16.41
C ARG A 22 -25.82 -41.09 15.74
N ALA A 23 -24.78 -40.51 16.33
CA ALA A 23 -24.10 -39.35 15.78
C ALA A 23 -23.37 -39.68 14.46
N LEU A 24 -22.82 -40.89 14.34
CA LEU A 24 -22.24 -41.38 13.08
C LEU A 24 -23.29 -41.46 11.96
N ALA A 25 -24.47 -42.02 12.26
CA ALA A 25 -25.55 -42.17 11.29
C ALA A 25 -26.19 -40.83 10.89
N GLU A 26 -26.33 -39.90 11.84
CA GLU A 26 -26.79 -38.52 11.57
C GLU A 26 -25.76 -37.78 10.71
N ALA A 27 -24.47 -37.82 11.07
CA ALA A 27 -23.42 -37.16 10.30
C ALA A 27 -23.28 -37.71 8.86
N CYS A 28 -23.33 -39.03 8.68
CA CYS A 28 -23.31 -39.64 7.35
C CYS A 28 -24.48 -39.12 6.47
N ARG A 29 -25.69 -39.09 7.02
CA ARG A 29 -26.87 -38.57 6.32
C ARG A 29 -26.69 -37.10 5.92
N ASP A 30 -26.30 -36.25 6.86
CA ASP A 30 -26.06 -34.83 6.62
C ASP A 30 -25.01 -34.62 5.51
N ARG A 31 -23.91 -35.39 5.54
CA ARG A 31 -22.84 -35.33 4.53
C ARG A 31 -23.31 -35.78 3.14
N LEU A 32 -24.22 -36.76 3.07
CA LEU A 32 -24.80 -37.25 1.81
C LEU A 32 -25.85 -36.28 1.23
N GLU A 33 -26.58 -35.56 2.07
CA GLU A 33 -27.53 -34.52 1.66
C GLU A 33 -26.83 -33.25 1.15
N GLN A 34 -25.63 -32.94 1.67
CA GLN A 34 -24.78 -31.85 1.19
C GLN A 34 -24.30 -32.12 -0.24
N GLN A 35 -24.76 -31.30 -1.18
CA GLN A 35 -24.31 -31.35 -2.57
C GLN A 35 -23.11 -30.42 -2.80
N PRO A 36 -22.04 -30.92 -3.43
CA PRO A 36 -20.93 -30.08 -3.91
C PRO A 36 -21.37 -29.04 -4.94
N ARG A 37 -20.45 -28.13 -5.29
CA ARG A 37 -20.64 -27.16 -6.39
C ARG A 37 -21.05 -27.86 -7.69
N ARG A 38 -21.88 -27.19 -8.51
CA ARG A 38 -22.49 -27.78 -9.71
C ARG A 38 -21.48 -28.07 -10.82
N GLU A 39 -20.32 -27.44 -10.74
CA GLU A 39 -19.21 -27.56 -11.66
C GLU A 39 -18.47 -28.90 -11.53
N PHE A 40 -18.66 -29.62 -10.40
CA PHE A 40 -18.11 -30.96 -10.22
C PHE A 40 -18.86 -32.00 -11.05
N SER A 41 -18.12 -32.93 -11.63
CA SER A 41 -18.70 -33.99 -12.43
C SER A 41 -19.46 -35.03 -11.58
N PRO A 42 -20.34 -35.82 -12.21
CA PRO A 42 -20.96 -36.99 -11.57
C PRO A 42 -19.93 -37.99 -11.03
N VAL A 43 -18.72 -38.05 -11.60
CA VAL A 43 -17.66 -38.96 -11.14
C VAL A 43 -17.08 -38.50 -9.81
N ALA A 44 -16.73 -37.21 -9.68
CA ALA A 44 -16.24 -36.67 -8.42
C ALA A 44 -17.28 -36.75 -7.30
N THR A 45 -18.54 -36.43 -7.61
CA THR A 45 -19.62 -36.52 -6.63
C THR A 45 -19.92 -37.96 -6.20
N ALA A 46 -19.85 -38.93 -7.13
CA ALA A 46 -19.95 -40.35 -6.79
C ALA A 46 -18.76 -40.84 -5.96
N GLY A 47 -17.53 -40.45 -6.29
CA GLY A 47 -16.34 -40.78 -5.52
C GLY A 47 -16.41 -40.23 -4.08
N ARG A 48 -16.85 -38.98 -3.92
CA ARG A 48 -17.10 -38.37 -2.60
C ARG A 48 -18.13 -39.18 -1.81
N ARG A 49 -19.26 -39.53 -2.44
CA ARG A 49 -20.32 -40.34 -1.82
C ARG A 49 -19.78 -41.69 -1.34
N GLN A 50 -19.04 -42.39 -2.20
CA GLN A 50 -18.47 -43.70 -1.88
C GLN A 50 -17.55 -43.62 -0.65
N LEU A 51 -16.70 -42.59 -0.56
CA LEU A 51 -15.80 -42.41 0.58
C LEU A 51 -16.57 -42.11 1.88
N VAL A 52 -17.66 -41.34 1.82
CA VAL A 52 -18.53 -41.07 2.98
C VAL A 52 -19.26 -42.33 3.45
N GLU A 53 -19.82 -43.10 2.52
CA GLU A 53 -20.49 -44.36 2.82
C GLU A 53 -19.50 -45.40 3.37
N GLU A 54 -18.28 -45.46 2.82
CA GLU A 54 -17.22 -46.33 3.30
C GLU A 54 -16.80 -45.97 4.73
N ALA A 55 -16.60 -44.68 5.00
CA ALA A 55 -16.28 -44.19 6.34
C ALA A 55 -17.35 -44.57 7.36
N TYR A 56 -18.63 -44.38 7.02
CA TYR A 56 -19.73 -44.79 7.89
C TYR A 56 -19.77 -46.31 8.08
N ARG A 57 -19.60 -47.10 7.01
CA ARG A 57 -19.61 -48.57 7.10
C ARG A 57 -18.53 -49.11 8.03
N VAL A 58 -17.32 -48.57 7.96
CA VAL A 58 -16.20 -48.98 8.84
C VAL A 58 -16.45 -48.55 10.28
N LEU A 59 -16.92 -47.32 10.49
CA LEU A 59 -17.14 -46.78 11.85
C LEU A 59 -18.41 -47.31 12.53
N ALA A 60 -19.40 -47.77 11.78
CA ALA A 60 -20.65 -48.32 12.31
C ALA A 60 -20.53 -49.80 12.75
N ASP A 61 -19.54 -50.54 12.24
CA ASP A 61 -19.25 -51.91 12.68
C ASP A 61 -18.28 -51.87 13.89
N PRO A 62 -18.68 -52.35 15.08
CA PRO A 62 -17.84 -52.32 16.27
C PRO A 62 -16.47 -53.00 16.10
N GLN A 63 -16.41 -54.10 15.34
CA GLN A 63 -15.16 -54.83 15.13
C GLN A 63 -14.24 -54.07 14.17
N ALA A 64 -14.77 -53.60 13.04
CA ALA A 64 -14.00 -52.80 12.08
C ALA A 64 -13.54 -51.47 12.69
N ARG A 65 -14.39 -50.79 13.46
CA ARG A 65 -14.05 -49.56 14.18
C ARG A 65 -12.92 -49.78 15.18
N HIS A 66 -12.98 -50.85 15.99
CA HIS A 66 -11.90 -51.16 16.93
C HIS A 66 -10.56 -51.41 16.22
N ALA A 67 -10.58 -52.20 15.15
CA ALA A 67 -9.37 -52.46 14.35
C ALA A 67 -8.81 -51.18 13.70
N TYR A 68 -9.70 -50.29 13.25
CA TYR A 68 -9.31 -48.99 12.71
C TYR A 68 -8.72 -48.08 13.79
N ASP A 69 -9.34 -48.01 14.98
CA ASP A 69 -8.90 -47.19 16.10
C ASP A 69 -7.52 -47.63 16.61
N GLU A 70 -7.22 -48.93 16.62
CA GLU A 70 -5.88 -49.42 16.94
C GLU A 70 -4.82 -48.92 15.95
N GLN A 71 -5.12 -48.94 14.65
CA GLN A 71 -4.22 -48.42 13.61
C GLN A 71 -4.09 -46.89 13.71
N PHE A 72 -5.19 -46.21 13.97
CA PHE A 72 -5.26 -44.76 14.16
C PHE A 72 -4.37 -44.33 15.33
N LEU A 73 -4.48 -44.99 16.49
CA LEU A 73 -3.67 -44.70 17.68
C LEU A 73 -2.18 -44.99 17.46
N GLN A 74 -1.84 -46.07 16.74
CA GLN A 74 -0.45 -46.39 16.39
C GLN A 74 0.18 -45.34 15.47
N ALA A 75 -0.60 -44.75 14.55
CA ALA A 75 -0.14 -43.69 13.68
C ALA A 75 0.12 -42.39 14.47
N VAL A 76 -0.79 -42.02 15.38
CA VAL A 76 -0.69 -40.79 16.20
C VAL A 76 0.42 -40.89 17.27
N GLY A 77 0.65 -42.06 17.84
CA GLY A 77 1.64 -42.27 18.92
C GLY A 77 3.12 -42.19 18.51
N ARG A 78 3.46 -42.08 17.22
CA ARG A 78 4.84 -42.07 16.70
C ARG A 78 5.51 -40.68 16.58
N GLY A 79 4.89 -39.62 17.13
CA GLY A 79 5.62 -38.41 17.55
C GLY A 79 6.14 -37.44 16.46
N ASP A 80 5.85 -37.64 15.17
CA ASP A 80 6.21 -36.67 14.12
C ASP A 80 4.97 -35.85 13.70
N GLN A 81 4.82 -34.67 14.31
CA GLN A 81 3.57 -33.89 14.36
C GLN A 81 3.09 -33.26 13.04
N ALA A 82 3.68 -33.54 11.88
CA ALA A 82 3.32 -32.84 10.63
C ALA A 82 3.03 -33.72 9.40
N ARG A 83 3.35 -35.03 9.39
CA ARG A 83 3.25 -35.85 8.15
C ARG A 83 2.65 -37.26 8.31
N LEU A 84 2.11 -37.60 9.48
CA LEU A 84 1.53 -38.93 9.74
C LEU A 84 0.11 -38.84 10.31
N ALA A 85 -0.74 -38.00 9.71
CA ALA A 85 -2.17 -38.19 9.85
C ALA A 85 -2.54 -39.59 9.31
N PRO A 86 -3.48 -40.32 9.93
CA PRO A 86 -3.95 -41.60 9.41
C PRO A 86 -4.30 -41.45 7.93
N THR A 87 -3.62 -42.21 7.08
CA THR A 87 -3.75 -42.08 5.63
C THR A 87 -4.80 -43.05 5.11
N LEU A 88 -5.79 -42.55 4.37
CA LEU A 88 -6.74 -43.39 3.65
C LEU A 88 -6.14 -43.83 2.31
N ALA A 89 -6.21 -45.13 2.02
CA ALA A 89 -5.87 -45.64 0.70
C ALA A 89 -7.03 -45.36 -0.26
N VAL A 90 -6.76 -44.57 -1.30
CA VAL A 90 -7.75 -44.10 -2.27
C VAL A 90 -7.36 -44.64 -3.65
N THR A 91 -8.33 -45.21 -4.37
CA THR A 91 -8.11 -45.67 -5.75
C THR A 91 -8.06 -44.47 -6.71
N PRO A 92 -7.41 -44.57 -7.88
CA PRO A 92 -7.34 -43.47 -8.84
C PRO A 92 -8.70 -42.86 -9.21
N GLU A 93 -9.75 -43.68 -9.23
CA GLU A 93 -11.11 -43.26 -9.55
C GLU A 93 -11.76 -42.44 -8.41
N GLN A 94 -11.32 -42.65 -7.17
CA GLN A 94 -11.82 -41.95 -5.99
C GLN A 94 -11.07 -40.64 -5.71
N VAL A 95 -9.93 -40.39 -6.39
CA VAL A 95 -9.07 -39.22 -6.15
C VAL A 95 -9.84 -37.89 -6.25
N PRO A 96 -10.65 -37.61 -7.30
CA PRO A 96 -11.41 -36.36 -7.36
C PRO A 96 -12.36 -36.18 -6.17
N GLY A 97 -12.98 -37.27 -5.71
CA GLY A 97 -13.85 -37.27 -4.53
C GLY A 97 -13.08 -37.02 -3.23
N ALA A 98 -11.87 -37.58 -3.10
CA ALA A 98 -11.02 -37.38 -1.93
C ALA A 98 -10.46 -35.94 -1.86
N LEU A 99 -10.02 -35.37 -2.99
CA LEU A 99 -9.58 -33.98 -3.06
C LEU A 99 -10.73 -33.01 -2.74
N LEU A 100 -11.95 -33.30 -3.20
CA LEU A 100 -13.14 -32.54 -2.85
C LEU A 100 -13.44 -32.58 -1.34
N LEU A 101 -13.26 -33.73 -0.68
CA LEU A 101 -13.39 -33.82 0.77
C LEU A 101 -12.37 -32.91 1.47
N LEU A 102 -11.09 -32.95 1.06
CA LEU A 102 -10.06 -32.06 1.63
C LEU A 102 -10.40 -30.57 1.44
N LEU A 103 -10.93 -30.20 0.27
CA LEU A 103 -11.40 -28.84 -0.01
C LEU A 103 -12.53 -28.41 0.94
N GLU A 104 -13.52 -29.29 1.17
CA GLU A 104 -14.62 -29.03 2.11
C GLU A 104 -14.14 -28.87 3.56
N TRP A 105 -13.02 -29.51 3.91
CA TRP A 105 -12.37 -29.41 5.22
C TRP A 105 -11.52 -28.15 5.40
N GLY A 106 -11.27 -27.40 4.33
CA GLY A 106 -10.39 -26.23 4.36
C GLY A 106 -8.90 -26.57 4.32
N GLU A 107 -8.54 -27.81 3.98
CA GLU A 107 -7.15 -28.27 3.88
C GLU A 107 -6.55 -27.91 2.51
N TYR A 108 -6.52 -26.62 2.20
CA TYR A 108 -6.22 -26.12 0.86
C TYR A 108 -4.81 -26.46 0.40
N GLU A 109 -3.80 -26.35 1.28
CA GLU A 109 -2.42 -26.69 0.95
C GLU A 109 -2.26 -28.18 0.62
N LEU A 110 -2.98 -29.06 1.32
CA LEU A 110 -2.99 -30.49 1.02
C LEU A 110 -3.71 -30.76 -0.32
N VAL A 111 -4.79 -30.04 -0.63
CA VAL A 111 -5.40 -30.11 -1.96
C VAL A 111 -4.39 -29.76 -3.05
N LEU A 112 -3.56 -28.73 -2.83
CA LEU A 112 -2.53 -28.32 -3.81
C LEU A 112 -1.43 -29.35 -3.99
N GLU A 113 -0.90 -29.92 -2.89
CA GLU A 113 0.13 -30.96 -2.94
C GLU A 113 -0.38 -32.20 -3.68
N TRP A 114 -1.51 -32.75 -3.22
CA TRP A 114 -2.04 -34.01 -3.73
C TRP A 114 -2.70 -33.89 -5.10
N GLY A 115 -3.31 -32.73 -5.40
CA GLY A 115 -3.89 -32.49 -6.71
C GLY A 115 -2.84 -32.36 -7.82
N ARG A 116 -1.64 -31.85 -7.51
CA ARG A 116 -0.51 -31.83 -8.48
C ARG A 116 -0.05 -33.24 -8.82
N ASP A 117 0.19 -34.06 -7.81
CA ASP A 117 0.55 -35.48 -7.99
C ASP A 117 -0.52 -36.24 -8.79
N ALA A 118 -1.79 -35.95 -8.53
CA ALA A 118 -2.91 -36.54 -9.26
C ALA A 118 -2.93 -36.15 -10.75
N LEU A 119 -2.55 -34.90 -11.10
CA LEU A 119 -2.46 -34.46 -12.49
C LEU A 119 -1.26 -35.09 -13.22
N GLU A 120 -0.13 -35.26 -12.54
CA GLU A 120 1.06 -35.91 -13.10
C GLU A 120 0.80 -37.39 -13.45
N ALA A 121 -0.09 -38.05 -12.70
CA ALA A 121 -0.53 -39.42 -12.95
C ALA A 121 -1.41 -39.60 -14.20
N GLN A 122 -1.65 -38.54 -14.99
CA GLN A 122 -2.43 -38.53 -16.24
C GLN A 122 -3.85 -39.11 -16.06
N PRO A 123 -4.71 -38.46 -15.26
CA PRO A 123 -6.04 -38.95 -14.97
C PRO A 123 -6.95 -38.88 -16.21
N SER A 124 -8.10 -39.57 -16.14
CA SER A 124 -9.13 -39.45 -17.17
C SER A 124 -9.56 -37.98 -17.37
N PRO A 125 -10.08 -37.58 -18.54
CA PRO A 125 -10.45 -36.19 -18.79
C PRO A 125 -11.41 -35.59 -17.75
N ALA A 126 -12.40 -36.37 -17.29
CA ALA A 126 -13.33 -35.92 -16.24
C ALA A 126 -12.61 -35.73 -14.89
N ALA A 127 -11.77 -36.69 -14.49
CA ALA A 127 -11.00 -36.60 -13.26
C ALA A 127 -9.95 -35.46 -13.31
N ARG A 128 -9.37 -35.19 -14.49
CA ARG A 128 -8.50 -34.05 -14.73
C ARG A 128 -9.24 -32.74 -14.50
N GLN A 129 -10.41 -32.57 -15.12
CA GLN A 129 -11.23 -31.35 -14.98
C GLN A 129 -11.62 -31.12 -13.50
N ASP A 130 -12.09 -32.16 -12.80
CA ASP A 130 -12.45 -32.06 -11.38
C ASP A 130 -11.24 -31.75 -10.49
N THR A 131 -10.07 -32.31 -10.82
CA THR A 131 -8.82 -32.02 -10.09
C THR A 131 -8.41 -30.56 -10.29
N ILE A 132 -8.46 -30.05 -11.53
CA ILE A 132 -8.19 -28.64 -11.85
C ILE A 132 -9.18 -27.73 -11.13
N LEU A 133 -10.47 -28.07 -11.13
CA LEU A 133 -11.51 -27.34 -10.40
C LEU A 133 -11.18 -27.27 -8.90
N THR A 134 -10.86 -28.41 -8.28
CA THR A 134 -10.55 -28.46 -6.84
C THR A 134 -9.31 -27.63 -6.49
N LEU A 135 -8.24 -27.77 -7.29
CA LEU A 135 -7.03 -26.97 -7.14
C LEU A 135 -7.30 -25.47 -7.30
N THR A 136 -8.09 -25.09 -8.29
CA THR A 136 -8.44 -23.67 -8.55
C THR A 136 -9.25 -23.09 -7.38
N LEU A 137 -10.19 -23.86 -6.82
CA LEU A 137 -10.95 -23.45 -5.63
C LEU A 137 -10.08 -23.32 -4.38
N ALA A 138 -9.07 -24.18 -4.22
CA ALA A 138 -8.09 -24.06 -3.15
C ALA A 138 -7.25 -22.77 -3.28
N HIS A 139 -6.78 -22.44 -4.49
CA HIS A 139 -6.09 -21.17 -4.76
C HIS A 139 -6.99 -19.95 -4.46
N LEU A 140 -8.26 -20.00 -4.87
CA LEU A 140 -9.23 -18.95 -4.55
C LEU A 140 -9.40 -18.76 -3.03
N ALA A 141 -9.54 -19.85 -2.29
CA ALA A 141 -9.72 -19.81 -0.84
C ALA A 141 -8.47 -19.26 -0.13
N LEU A 142 -7.28 -19.75 -0.50
CA LEU A 142 -6.00 -19.25 0.03
C LEU A 142 -5.79 -17.77 -0.30
N GLY A 143 -6.11 -17.35 -1.53
CA GLY A 143 -6.05 -15.94 -1.93
C GLY A 143 -6.93 -15.06 -1.04
N ARG A 144 -8.18 -15.48 -0.80
CA ARG A 144 -9.12 -14.77 0.08
C ARG A 144 -8.68 -14.76 1.55
N GLU A 145 -8.10 -15.85 2.05
CA GLU A 145 -7.55 -15.91 3.42
C GLU A 145 -6.38 -14.93 3.58
N ARG A 146 -5.43 -14.91 2.64
CA ARG A 146 -4.31 -13.95 2.66
C ARG A 146 -4.77 -12.52 2.52
N TRP A 147 -5.83 -12.27 1.74
CA TRP A 147 -6.45 -10.95 1.65
C TRP A 147 -7.01 -10.52 3.01
N GLN A 148 -7.76 -11.38 3.71
CA GLN A 148 -8.26 -11.07 5.06
C GLN A 148 -7.14 -10.78 6.06
N GLN A 149 -5.97 -11.41 5.88
CA GLN A 149 -4.76 -11.17 6.67
C GLN A 149 -3.98 -9.91 6.24
N GLN A 150 -4.49 -9.11 5.30
CA GLN A 150 -3.84 -7.92 4.73
C GLN A 150 -2.48 -8.20 4.06
N ARG A 151 -2.27 -9.42 3.57
CA ARG A 151 -1.06 -9.82 2.81
C ARG A 151 -1.37 -9.76 1.32
N TYR A 152 -1.50 -8.55 0.77
CA TYR A 152 -2.10 -8.34 -0.55
C TYR A 152 -1.27 -8.91 -1.72
N PRO A 153 0.07 -8.76 -1.77
CA PRO A 153 0.89 -9.36 -2.82
C PRO A 153 0.79 -10.89 -2.82
N GLU A 154 0.73 -11.50 -1.64
CA GLU A 154 0.61 -12.95 -1.51
C GLU A 154 -0.76 -13.45 -1.92
N ALA A 155 -1.83 -12.76 -1.53
CA ALA A 155 -3.16 -13.01 -2.02
C ALA A 155 -3.21 -12.95 -3.55
N GLY A 156 -2.58 -11.94 -4.16
CA GLY A 156 -2.48 -11.78 -5.60
C GLY A 156 -1.82 -12.98 -6.29
N ARG A 157 -0.70 -13.48 -5.75
CA ARG A 157 -0.01 -14.65 -6.30
C ARG A 157 -0.89 -15.89 -6.30
N TRP A 158 -1.59 -16.18 -5.19
CA TRP A 158 -2.51 -17.31 -5.13
C TRP A 158 -3.61 -17.23 -6.20
N LEU A 159 -4.22 -16.05 -6.37
CA LEU A 159 -5.26 -15.83 -7.37
C LEU A 159 -4.71 -15.94 -8.81
N GLU A 160 -3.53 -15.41 -9.08
CA GLU A 160 -2.83 -15.51 -10.38
C GLU A 160 -2.50 -16.97 -10.73
N GLU A 161 -2.02 -17.76 -9.76
CA GLU A 161 -1.77 -19.19 -9.93
C GLU A 161 -3.06 -19.97 -10.23
N GLY A 162 -4.16 -19.64 -9.54
CA GLY A 162 -5.48 -20.20 -9.83
C GLY A 162 -5.99 -19.84 -11.23
N LEU A 163 -5.79 -18.60 -11.67
CA LEU A 163 -6.16 -18.16 -13.03
C LEU A 163 -5.38 -18.91 -14.10
N ALA A 164 -4.07 -19.05 -13.92
CA ALA A 164 -3.21 -19.79 -14.86
C ALA A 164 -3.62 -21.26 -14.95
N LEU A 165 -4.03 -21.87 -13.84
CA LEU A 165 -4.44 -23.26 -13.79
C LEU A 165 -5.79 -23.51 -14.49
N CYS A 166 -6.76 -22.61 -14.34
CA CYS A 166 -8.09 -22.78 -14.93
C CYS A 166 -8.22 -22.26 -16.36
N ALA A 167 -7.26 -21.45 -16.84
CA ALA A 167 -7.23 -20.89 -18.20
C ALA A 167 -7.43 -21.89 -19.36
N PRO A 168 -6.85 -23.11 -19.35
CA PRO A 168 -7.05 -24.05 -20.46
C PRO A 168 -8.44 -24.73 -20.46
N GLU A 169 -9.23 -24.62 -19.39
CA GLU A 169 -10.47 -25.38 -19.21
C GLU A 169 -11.71 -24.49 -19.42
N PRO A 170 -12.40 -24.56 -20.58
CA PRO A 170 -13.54 -23.68 -20.87
C PRO A 170 -14.73 -23.91 -19.92
N ALA A 171 -14.85 -25.11 -19.34
CA ALA A 171 -15.87 -25.43 -18.34
C ALA A 171 -15.75 -24.58 -17.06
N LEU A 172 -14.59 -23.96 -16.83
CA LEU A 172 -14.28 -23.17 -15.64
C LEU A 172 -14.35 -21.66 -15.88
N ALA A 173 -14.96 -21.21 -16.99
CA ALA A 173 -15.06 -19.80 -17.34
C ALA A 173 -15.68 -18.91 -16.22
N ASN A 174 -16.67 -19.41 -15.49
CA ASN A 174 -17.27 -18.68 -14.37
C ASN A 174 -16.27 -18.48 -13.23
N LEU A 175 -15.48 -19.51 -12.91
CA LEU A 175 -14.47 -19.45 -11.86
C LEU A 175 -13.29 -18.57 -12.27
N HIS A 176 -12.90 -18.63 -13.55
CA HIS A 176 -11.93 -17.72 -14.13
C HIS A 176 -12.39 -16.25 -13.99
N HIS A 177 -13.67 -15.96 -14.26
CA HIS A 177 -14.24 -14.64 -14.06
C HIS A 177 -14.27 -14.21 -12.59
N GLU A 178 -14.66 -15.11 -11.67
CA GLU A 178 -14.64 -14.86 -10.21
C GLU A 178 -13.24 -14.48 -9.73
N LEU A 179 -12.21 -15.27 -10.07
CA LEU A 179 -10.82 -14.99 -9.74
C LEU A 179 -10.33 -13.66 -10.32
N SER A 180 -10.68 -13.36 -11.57
CA SER A 180 -10.29 -12.12 -12.23
C SER A 180 -10.87 -10.89 -11.53
N LEU A 181 -12.13 -10.96 -11.12
CA LEU A 181 -12.79 -9.90 -10.37
C LEU A 181 -12.15 -9.70 -8.99
N ASP A 182 -11.85 -10.78 -8.27
CA ASP A 182 -11.17 -10.71 -6.97
C ASP A 182 -9.77 -10.09 -7.13
N LEU A 183 -9.02 -10.49 -8.17
CA LEU A 183 -7.70 -9.93 -8.48
C LEU A 183 -7.77 -8.44 -8.83
N ALA A 184 -8.78 -8.02 -9.60
CA ALA A 184 -9.00 -6.62 -9.94
C ALA A 184 -9.33 -5.78 -8.71
N ARG A 185 -10.22 -6.25 -7.83
CA ARG A 185 -10.56 -5.59 -6.55
C ARG A 185 -9.37 -5.51 -5.59
N LEU A 186 -8.48 -6.50 -5.64
CA LEU A 186 -7.26 -6.55 -4.84
C LEU A 186 -6.15 -5.64 -5.39
N ARG A 187 -6.23 -5.23 -6.68
CA ARG A 187 -5.17 -4.48 -7.40
C ARG A 187 -4.72 -3.20 -6.68
N PRO A 188 -5.59 -2.30 -6.18
CA PRO A 188 -5.14 -1.06 -5.54
C PRO A 188 -4.28 -1.32 -4.28
N TYR A 189 -4.68 -2.29 -3.47
CA TYR A 189 -3.97 -2.67 -2.25
C TYR A 189 -2.60 -3.28 -2.56
N ARG A 190 -2.55 -4.15 -3.59
CA ARG A 190 -1.29 -4.72 -4.09
C ARG A 190 -0.35 -3.63 -4.57
N ILE A 191 -0.84 -2.68 -5.36
CA ILE A 191 -0.03 -1.56 -5.85
C ILE A 191 0.60 -0.83 -4.65
N LEU A 192 -0.21 -0.36 -3.68
CA LEU A 192 0.28 0.40 -2.53
C LEU A 192 1.37 -0.34 -1.74
N GLU A 193 1.17 -1.62 -1.44
CA GLU A 193 2.15 -2.42 -0.70
C GLU A 193 3.41 -2.65 -1.53
N MET A 194 3.27 -3.01 -2.81
CA MET A 194 4.40 -3.33 -3.69
C MET A 194 5.25 -2.10 -4.01
N VAL A 195 4.64 -0.94 -4.26
CA VAL A 195 5.40 0.31 -4.50
C VAL A 195 6.06 0.87 -3.24
N SER A 196 5.72 0.36 -2.05
CA SER A 196 6.38 0.79 -0.81
C SER A 196 7.77 0.15 -0.63
N GLN A 197 8.01 -1.00 -1.26
CA GLN A 197 9.25 -1.78 -1.24
C GLN A 197 10.47 -0.98 -1.73
N SER A 198 11.67 -1.48 -1.48
CA SER A 198 12.90 -0.78 -1.87
C SER A 198 13.05 -0.68 -3.41
N PRO A 199 13.69 0.38 -3.94
CA PRO A 199 14.01 0.47 -5.36
C PRO A 199 14.76 -0.77 -5.88
N GLY A 200 14.33 -1.29 -7.03
CA GLY A 200 14.95 -2.46 -7.69
C GLY A 200 14.42 -3.82 -7.23
N GLU A 201 13.58 -3.89 -6.19
CA GLU A 201 12.91 -5.14 -5.84
C GLU A 201 11.90 -5.56 -6.91
N ALA A 202 11.83 -6.86 -7.20
CA ALA A 202 10.93 -7.39 -8.24
C ALA A 202 9.46 -7.06 -7.97
N GLY A 203 9.05 -7.07 -6.68
CA GLY A 203 7.70 -6.68 -6.29
C GLY A 203 7.43 -5.21 -6.61
N ARG A 204 8.37 -4.30 -6.35
CA ARG A 204 8.22 -2.87 -6.71
C ARG A 204 7.99 -2.68 -8.22
N ILE A 205 8.79 -3.35 -9.06
CA ILE A 205 8.65 -3.28 -10.52
C ILE A 205 7.26 -3.76 -10.95
N GLN A 206 6.80 -4.89 -10.39
CA GLN A 206 5.46 -5.40 -10.67
C GLN A 206 4.36 -4.44 -10.17
N GLY A 207 4.53 -3.78 -9.02
CA GLY A 207 3.59 -2.78 -8.50
C GLY A 207 3.43 -1.57 -9.43
N ILE A 208 4.54 -1.07 -9.98
CA ILE A 208 4.55 0.06 -10.95
C ILE A 208 3.86 -0.35 -12.26
N GLN A 209 4.11 -1.58 -12.72
CA GLN A 209 3.43 -2.13 -13.90
C GLN A 209 1.91 -2.23 -13.68
N LEU A 210 1.48 -2.79 -12.54
CA LEU A 210 0.06 -2.89 -12.18
C LEU A 210 -0.62 -1.51 -12.12
N LEU A 211 0.08 -0.48 -11.62
CA LEU A 211 -0.42 0.90 -11.61
C LEU A 211 -0.61 1.45 -13.03
N SER A 212 0.36 1.19 -13.91
CA SER A 212 0.28 1.61 -15.32
C SER A 212 -0.89 0.94 -16.04
N GLU A 213 -1.03 -0.38 -15.88
CA GLU A 213 -2.13 -1.15 -16.46
C GLU A 213 -3.50 -0.68 -15.95
N MET A 214 -3.59 -0.37 -14.64
CA MET A 214 -4.79 0.18 -14.03
C MET A 214 -5.19 1.52 -14.65
N LEU A 215 -4.24 2.47 -14.79
CA LEU A 215 -4.53 3.77 -15.38
C LEU A 215 -4.93 3.68 -16.86
N LEU A 216 -4.31 2.77 -17.61
CA LEU A 216 -4.68 2.51 -19.01
C LEU A 216 -6.09 1.94 -19.11
N ALA A 217 -6.44 0.98 -18.26
CA ALA A 217 -7.78 0.37 -18.23
C ALA A 217 -8.88 1.38 -17.86
N ARG A 218 -8.55 2.41 -17.09
CA ARG A 218 -9.46 3.50 -16.73
C ARG A 218 -9.58 4.58 -17.81
N GLY A 219 -8.59 4.68 -18.70
CA GLY A 219 -8.48 5.76 -19.69
C GLY A 219 -7.85 7.04 -19.12
N GLY A 220 -6.99 6.91 -18.11
CA GLY A 220 -6.35 8.04 -17.41
C GLY A 220 -6.73 8.16 -15.94
N VAL A 221 -6.18 9.18 -15.30
CA VAL A 221 -6.38 9.45 -13.87
C VAL A 221 -7.82 9.86 -13.55
N GLU A 222 -8.43 10.67 -14.41
CA GLU A 222 -9.85 11.03 -14.37
C GLU A 222 -10.72 10.11 -15.25
N GLY A 223 -10.17 8.96 -15.63
CA GLY A 223 -10.81 7.99 -16.50
C GLY A 223 -12.11 7.44 -15.90
N GLN A 224 -13.13 7.29 -16.75
CA GLN A 224 -14.46 6.77 -16.36
C GLN A 224 -14.66 5.30 -16.76
N GLN A 225 -13.66 4.67 -17.37
CA GLN A 225 -13.76 3.26 -17.77
C GLN A 225 -13.64 2.37 -16.54
N ASP A 226 -14.39 1.26 -16.55
CA ASP A 226 -14.37 0.29 -15.45
C ASP A 226 -13.15 -0.62 -15.56
N ASP A 227 -12.18 -0.42 -14.67
CA ASP A 227 -11.00 -1.25 -14.53
C ASP A 227 -11.21 -2.43 -13.55
N GLN A 228 -12.44 -2.63 -13.09
CA GLN A 228 -12.91 -3.66 -12.16
C GLN A 228 -12.29 -3.58 -10.76
N SER A 229 -11.54 -2.52 -10.46
CA SER A 229 -10.98 -2.27 -9.12
C SER A 229 -12.06 -1.96 -8.08
N GLY A 230 -13.23 -1.51 -8.53
CA GLY A 230 -14.31 -1.02 -7.68
C GLY A 230 -14.12 0.42 -7.21
N LEU A 231 -13.04 1.10 -7.63
CA LEU A 231 -12.81 2.51 -7.34
C LEU A 231 -13.59 3.38 -8.32
N ASN A 232 -14.43 4.27 -7.79
CA ASN A 232 -15.06 5.31 -8.60
C ASN A 232 -14.03 6.40 -9.01
N VAL A 233 -14.45 7.48 -9.68
CA VAL A 233 -13.52 8.55 -10.12
C VAL A 233 -12.89 9.26 -8.91
N GLU A 234 -13.67 9.60 -7.88
CA GLU A 234 -13.19 10.28 -6.67
C GLU A 234 -12.23 9.39 -5.87
N ASP A 235 -12.61 8.13 -5.63
CA ASP A 235 -11.75 7.16 -4.93
C ASP A 235 -10.47 6.89 -5.71
N GLY A 236 -10.56 6.87 -7.05
CA GLY A 236 -9.41 6.74 -7.94
C GLY A 236 -8.43 7.91 -7.81
N LEU A 237 -8.93 9.15 -7.71
CA LEU A 237 -8.09 10.31 -7.44
C LEU A 237 -7.43 10.23 -6.06
N GLY A 238 -8.19 9.82 -5.03
CA GLY A 238 -7.65 9.59 -3.68
C GLY A 238 -6.54 8.54 -3.68
N PHE A 239 -6.74 7.44 -4.41
CA PHE A 239 -5.72 6.41 -4.60
C PHE A 239 -4.45 6.94 -5.28
N ILE A 240 -4.58 7.76 -6.33
CA ILE A 240 -3.41 8.37 -6.99
C ILE A 240 -2.68 9.33 -6.06
N GLN A 241 -3.39 10.11 -5.25
CA GLN A 241 -2.75 10.96 -4.24
C GLN A 241 -1.99 10.14 -3.18
N GLN A 242 -2.53 8.97 -2.80
CA GLN A 242 -1.89 8.08 -1.83
C GLN A 242 -0.64 7.37 -2.39
N VAL A 243 -0.65 6.97 -3.66
CA VAL A 243 0.46 6.21 -4.26
C VAL A 243 1.67 7.10 -4.61
N ARG A 244 1.44 8.36 -5.01
CA ARG A 244 2.48 9.28 -5.50
C ARG A 244 3.68 9.45 -4.55
N PRO A 245 3.50 9.69 -3.23
CA PRO A 245 4.62 9.81 -2.30
C PRO A 245 5.50 8.55 -2.21
N ALA A 246 4.98 7.37 -2.56
CA ALA A 246 5.76 6.13 -2.57
C ALA A 246 6.62 5.96 -3.83
N LEU A 247 6.32 6.69 -4.91
CA LEU A 247 6.98 6.62 -6.21
C LEU A 247 8.13 7.63 -6.32
N THR A 248 9.22 7.24 -6.97
CA THR A 248 10.29 8.16 -7.39
C THR A 248 9.83 9.06 -8.53
N THR A 249 10.55 10.14 -8.82
CA THR A 249 10.22 11.00 -9.97
C THR A 249 10.34 10.24 -11.28
N ALA A 250 11.34 9.37 -11.42
CA ALA A 250 11.51 8.51 -12.59
C ALA A 250 10.32 7.55 -12.80
N GLU A 251 9.82 6.95 -11.72
CA GLU A 251 8.66 6.05 -11.77
C GLU A 251 7.36 6.81 -12.05
N GLN A 252 7.19 8.01 -11.50
CA GLN A 252 6.04 8.86 -11.83
C GLN A 252 6.05 9.27 -13.31
N ILE A 253 7.21 9.60 -13.87
CA ILE A 253 7.35 9.87 -15.31
C ILE A 253 7.00 8.61 -16.11
N GLN A 254 7.51 7.43 -15.73
CA GLN A 254 7.17 6.15 -16.39
C GLN A 254 5.66 5.88 -16.39
N VAL A 255 4.97 6.19 -15.30
CA VAL A 255 3.53 5.92 -15.14
C VAL A 255 2.67 6.98 -15.83
N PHE A 256 2.96 8.27 -15.63
CA PHE A 256 2.07 9.36 -16.06
C PHE A 256 2.42 9.94 -17.42
N ASP A 257 3.68 9.91 -17.85
CA ASP A 257 4.10 10.47 -19.16
C ASP A 257 3.96 9.47 -20.31
N GLN A 258 2.87 8.69 -20.29
CA GLN A 258 2.56 7.72 -21.35
C GLN A 258 1.69 8.36 -22.44
N PRO A 259 2.03 8.20 -23.73
CA PRO A 259 1.24 8.77 -24.83
C PRO A 259 -0.24 8.34 -24.82
N ALA A 260 -0.53 7.11 -24.38
CA ALA A 260 -1.88 6.59 -24.28
C ALA A 260 -2.73 7.28 -23.20
N LEU A 261 -2.10 7.92 -22.21
CA LEU A 261 -2.76 8.63 -21.12
C LEU A 261 -2.79 10.16 -21.33
N ALA A 262 -2.08 10.67 -22.34
CA ALA A 262 -1.96 12.10 -22.65
C ALA A 262 -3.27 12.76 -23.13
N THR A 263 -4.37 12.00 -23.20
CA THR A 263 -5.72 12.49 -23.47
C THR A 263 -6.40 13.08 -22.23
N SER A 264 -5.95 12.72 -21.02
CA SER A 264 -6.46 13.24 -19.75
C SER A 264 -5.63 14.42 -19.27
N ALA A 265 -6.30 15.55 -19.02
CA ALA A 265 -5.64 16.77 -18.54
C ALA A 265 -4.97 16.57 -17.17
N ALA A 266 -5.61 15.85 -16.24
CA ALA A 266 -5.00 15.48 -14.96
C ALA A 266 -3.73 14.62 -15.14
N THR A 267 -3.73 13.65 -16.07
CA THR A 267 -2.52 12.86 -16.33
C THR A 267 -1.39 13.73 -16.88
N THR A 268 -1.67 14.59 -17.85
CA THR A 268 -0.68 15.55 -18.39
C THR A 268 -0.15 16.48 -17.31
N TYR A 269 -1.00 16.93 -16.39
CA TYR A 269 -0.61 17.77 -15.27
C TYR A 269 0.30 17.02 -14.28
N LEU A 270 -0.04 15.78 -13.93
CA LEU A 270 0.79 14.94 -13.06
C LEU A 270 2.14 14.60 -13.70
N ALA A 271 2.17 14.34 -15.01
CA ALA A 271 3.41 14.18 -15.76
C ALA A 271 4.27 15.45 -15.71
N ALA A 272 3.67 16.62 -15.93
CA ALA A 272 4.39 17.89 -15.80
C ALA A 272 4.99 18.09 -14.40
N TYR A 273 4.24 17.79 -13.34
CA TYR A 273 4.74 17.85 -11.95
C TYR A 273 5.86 16.83 -11.67
N ALA A 274 5.76 15.62 -12.22
CA ALA A 274 6.82 14.62 -12.10
C ALA A 274 8.13 15.11 -12.75
N HIS A 275 8.02 15.77 -13.92
CA HIS A 275 9.14 16.42 -14.58
C HIS A 275 9.69 17.64 -13.81
N LEU A 276 8.84 18.48 -13.23
CA LEU A 276 9.26 19.61 -12.37
C LEU A 276 10.05 19.11 -11.16
N ALA A 277 9.51 18.10 -10.46
CA ALA A 277 10.19 17.45 -9.35
C ALA A 277 11.52 16.84 -9.77
N ALA A 278 11.57 16.11 -10.90
CA ALA A 278 12.79 15.52 -11.42
C ALA A 278 13.85 16.57 -11.75
N GLY A 279 13.47 17.65 -12.43
CA GLY A 279 14.38 18.73 -12.81
C GLY A 279 14.99 19.41 -11.59
N PHE A 280 14.20 19.66 -10.55
CA PHE A 280 14.66 20.24 -9.30
C PHE A 280 15.54 19.29 -8.48
N ILE A 281 15.08 18.06 -8.23
CA ILE A 281 15.74 17.09 -7.36
C ILE A 281 17.07 16.62 -7.97
N HIS A 282 17.08 16.33 -9.27
CA HIS A 282 18.23 15.74 -9.96
C HIS A 282 19.10 16.76 -10.68
N ARG A 283 18.76 18.06 -10.61
CA ARG A 283 19.47 19.16 -11.28
C ARG A 283 19.56 18.95 -12.80
N GLN A 284 18.41 18.64 -13.40
CA GLN A 284 18.31 18.32 -14.83
C GLN A 284 17.35 19.28 -15.55
N PRO A 285 17.88 20.36 -16.17
CA PRO A 285 17.10 21.36 -16.92
C PRO A 285 16.23 20.77 -18.04
N SER A 286 16.65 19.67 -18.67
CA SER A 286 15.88 18.99 -19.72
C SER A 286 14.49 18.53 -19.25
N HIS A 287 14.37 18.13 -17.98
CA HIS A 287 13.08 17.79 -17.40
C HIS A 287 12.20 19.03 -17.22
N LEU A 288 12.78 20.19 -16.86
CA LEU A 288 12.03 21.45 -16.76
C LEU A 288 11.51 21.93 -18.12
N GLU A 289 12.31 21.80 -19.19
CA GLU A 289 11.85 22.10 -20.56
C GLU A 289 10.73 21.15 -21.02
N THR A 290 10.80 19.88 -20.64
CA THR A 290 9.72 18.91 -20.90
C THR A 290 8.46 19.27 -20.12
N ALA A 291 8.59 19.67 -18.84
CA ALA A 291 7.47 20.14 -18.05
C ALA A 291 6.79 21.37 -18.70
N LEU A 292 7.57 22.36 -19.15
CA LEU A 292 7.05 23.52 -19.88
C LEU A 292 6.26 23.10 -21.13
N THR A 293 6.78 22.14 -21.89
CA THR A 293 6.09 21.59 -23.08
C THR A 293 4.75 20.98 -22.71
N ARG A 294 4.67 20.21 -21.61
CA ARG A 294 3.41 19.62 -21.12
C ARG A 294 2.44 20.70 -20.62
N LEU A 295 2.90 21.65 -19.81
CA LEU A 295 2.07 22.74 -19.29
C LEU A 295 1.50 23.62 -20.41
N ALA A 296 2.28 23.87 -21.47
CA ALA A 296 1.79 24.62 -22.64
C ALA A 296 0.58 23.97 -23.31
N THR A 297 0.45 22.63 -23.26
CA THR A 297 -0.74 21.94 -23.80
C THR A 297 -2.00 22.14 -22.93
N LEU A 298 -1.82 22.45 -21.64
CA LEU A 298 -2.88 22.67 -20.65
C LEU A 298 -3.31 24.13 -20.55
N ALA A 299 -2.40 25.07 -20.77
CA ALA A 299 -2.61 26.51 -20.64
C ALA A 299 -3.90 27.07 -21.28
N PRO A 300 -4.36 26.59 -22.46
CA PRO A 300 -5.61 27.07 -23.05
C PRO A 300 -6.86 26.76 -22.21
N ARG A 301 -6.81 25.74 -21.34
CA ARG A 301 -7.97 25.23 -20.58
C ARG A 301 -7.80 25.33 -19.07
N GLN A 302 -6.58 25.42 -18.57
CA GLN A 302 -6.26 25.42 -17.14
C GLN A 302 -5.26 26.53 -16.81
N ASP A 303 -5.36 27.12 -15.62
CA ASP A 303 -4.39 28.13 -15.17
C ASP A 303 -3.13 27.44 -14.67
N VAL A 304 -2.08 27.48 -15.48
CA VAL A 304 -0.77 26.86 -15.22
C VAL A 304 0.38 27.88 -15.27
N ALA A 305 0.04 29.17 -15.25
CA ALA A 305 0.98 30.27 -15.41
C ALA A 305 2.02 30.30 -14.27
N LEU A 306 1.60 29.96 -13.04
CA LEU A 306 2.51 29.84 -11.90
C LEU A 306 3.55 28.74 -12.16
N GLU A 307 3.12 27.55 -12.55
CA GLU A 307 4.01 26.43 -12.82
C GLU A 307 4.98 26.74 -13.97
N GLN A 308 4.50 27.41 -15.03
CA GLN A 308 5.35 27.88 -16.12
C GLN A 308 6.38 28.90 -15.62
N ALA A 309 5.96 29.87 -14.81
CA ALA A 309 6.86 30.85 -14.22
C ALA A 309 7.92 30.19 -13.33
N MET A 310 7.53 29.22 -12.49
CA MET A 310 8.47 28.47 -11.64
C MET A 310 9.44 27.64 -12.46
N ALA A 311 8.99 26.98 -13.52
CA ALA A 311 9.86 26.22 -14.42
C ALA A 311 10.88 27.14 -15.12
N HIS A 312 10.44 28.31 -15.61
CA HIS A 312 11.34 29.31 -16.18
C HIS A 312 12.33 29.87 -15.16
N LEU A 313 11.89 30.11 -13.93
CA LEU A 313 12.77 30.54 -12.83
C LEU A 313 13.85 29.49 -12.57
N LEU A 314 13.47 28.21 -12.41
CA LEU A 314 14.39 27.09 -12.19
C LEU A 314 15.35 26.83 -13.35
N LEU A 315 15.02 27.30 -14.56
CA LEU A 315 15.88 27.32 -15.74
C LEU A 315 16.82 28.53 -15.79
N GLY A 316 16.81 29.41 -14.79
CA GLY A 316 17.60 30.63 -14.79
C GLY A 316 17.10 31.71 -15.75
N ARG A 317 15.82 31.66 -16.17
CA ARG A 317 15.21 32.58 -17.16
C ARG A 317 14.21 33.54 -16.48
N PRO A 318 14.67 34.54 -15.70
CA PRO A 318 13.78 35.38 -14.88
C PRO A 318 12.80 36.19 -15.72
N GLN A 319 13.21 36.70 -16.88
CA GLN A 319 12.30 37.47 -17.74
C GLN A 319 11.13 36.62 -18.26
N SER A 320 11.42 35.41 -18.74
CA SER A 320 10.37 34.47 -19.19
C SER A 320 9.46 34.03 -18.04
N ALA A 321 9.98 33.98 -16.82
CA ALA A 321 9.18 33.71 -15.63
C ALA A 321 8.18 34.85 -15.35
N LEU A 322 8.63 36.11 -15.45
CA LEU A 322 7.76 37.28 -15.32
C LEU A 322 6.73 37.36 -16.45
N ASP A 323 7.12 37.06 -17.68
CA ASP A 323 6.21 37.04 -18.83
C ASP A 323 5.10 35.99 -18.61
N SER A 324 5.45 34.80 -18.12
CA SER A 324 4.47 33.75 -17.79
C SER A 324 3.54 34.17 -16.64
N LEU A 325 4.05 34.89 -15.64
CA LEU A 325 3.23 35.42 -14.55
C LEU A 325 2.19 36.45 -15.02
N ALA A 326 2.45 37.18 -16.11
CA ALA A 326 1.49 38.14 -16.64
C ALA A 326 0.16 37.48 -17.05
N ASP A 327 0.23 36.19 -17.44
CA ASP A 327 -0.92 35.38 -17.85
C ASP A 327 -1.65 34.71 -16.67
N LEU A 328 -1.16 34.85 -15.43
CA LEU A 328 -1.75 34.22 -14.24
C LEU A 328 -3.19 34.67 -14.02
N ARG A 329 -4.17 33.77 -13.90
CA ARG A 329 -5.59 34.16 -13.73
C ARG A 329 -6.05 34.13 -12.28
N ASP A 330 -5.38 33.37 -11.41
CA ASP A 330 -5.65 33.36 -9.97
C ASP A 330 -5.34 34.72 -9.33
N ALA A 331 -6.38 35.54 -9.17
CA ALA A 331 -6.34 36.88 -8.56
C ALA A 331 -5.81 36.84 -7.12
N ASP A 332 -6.09 35.75 -6.46
CA ASP A 332 -5.83 35.53 -5.07
C ASP A 332 -4.32 35.24 -4.92
N LEU A 333 -3.75 34.44 -5.82
CA LEU A 333 -2.30 34.20 -5.94
C LEU A 333 -1.54 35.46 -6.37
N ARG A 334 -2.06 36.24 -7.32
CA ARG A 334 -1.50 37.56 -7.67
C ARG A 334 -1.34 38.44 -6.44
N THR A 335 -2.40 38.56 -5.63
CA THR A 335 -2.36 39.33 -4.38
C THR A 335 -1.28 38.81 -3.43
N THR A 336 -1.06 37.50 -3.34
CA THR A 336 0.03 36.94 -2.53
C THR A 336 1.40 37.37 -3.05
N LEU A 337 1.65 37.24 -4.35
CA LEU A 337 2.91 37.62 -4.97
C LEU A 337 3.18 39.12 -4.81
N ASP A 338 2.15 39.95 -4.97
CA ASP A 338 2.24 41.41 -4.77
C ASP A 338 2.62 41.73 -3.31
N THR A 339 2.01 41.07 -2.32
CA THR A 339 2.37 41.28 -0.91
C THR A 339 3.78 40.80 -0.54
N LEU A 340 4.31 39.81 -1.28
CA LEU A 340 5.66 39.30 -1.09
C LEU A 340 6.72 40.15 -1.80
N THR A 341 6.30 41.10 -2.65
CA THR A 341 7.17 42.03 -3.37
C THR A 341 7.31 43.33 -2.55
N PRO A 342 8.47 43.60 -1.94
CA PRO A 342 8.70 44.87 -1.26
C PRO A 342 8.60 46.05 -2.23
N PRO A 343 8.18 47.24 -1.77
CA PRO A 343 8.09 48.42 -2.64
C PRO A 343 9.47 48.79 -3.20
N GLY A 344 9.61 48.72 -4.52
CA GLY A 344 10.85 49.05 -5.25
C GLY A 344 11.76 47.86 -5.58
N GLU A 345 11.37 46.64 -5.21
CA GLU A 345 12.09 45.41 -5.56
C GLU A 345 11.43 44.65 -6.72
N ASP A 346 12.21 43.80 -7.39
CA ASP A 346 11.79 43.03 -8.56
C ASP A 346 10.84 41.88 -8.16
N ALA A 347 9.79 41.67 -8.96
CA ALA A 347 8.84 40.57 -8.82
C ALA A 347 9.51 39.18 -8.88
N VAL A 348 10.72 39.09 -9.46
CA VAL A 348 11.55 37.88 -9.40
C VAL A 348 11.86 37.45 -7.97
N LEU A 349 12.06 38.39 -7.03
CA LEU A 349 12.30 38.04 -5.63
C LEU A 349 11.08 37.43 -4.96
N ALA A 350 9.89 37.94 -5.27
CA ALA A 350 8.63 37.38 -4.78
C ALA A 350 8.42 35.96 -5.33
N LEU A 351 8.70 35.75 -6.62
CA LEU A 351 8.74 34.43 -7.24
C LEU A 351 9.72 33.49 -6.56
N TYR A 352 10.92 33.96 -6.24
CA TYR A 352 11.93 33.16 -5.55
C TYR A 352 11.43 32.71 -4.17
N ARG A 353 10.94 33.65 -3.34
CA ARG A 353 10.41 33.34 -2.00
C ARG A 353 9.20 32.42 -2.05
N TYR A 354 8.28 32.68 -2.97
CA TYR A 354 7.10 31.83 -3.15
C TYR A 354 7.47 30.46 -3.73
N GLY A 355 8.49 30.39 -4.59
CA GLY A 355 8.98 29.16 -5.20
C GLY A 355 9.50 28.15 -4.18
N GLU A 356 10.23 28.61 -3.15
CA GLU A 356 10.65 27.72 -2.05
C GLU A 356 9.46 27.17 -1.26
N TYR A 357 8.43 28.00 -1.03
CA TYR A 357 7.19 27.55 -0.40
C TYR A 357 6.49 26.50 -1.27
N TRP A 358 6.25 26.82 -2.55
CA TRP A 358 5.58 25.95 -3.52
C TRP A 358 6.32 24.61 -3.72
N LEU A 359 7.65 24.61 -3.81
CA LEU A 359 8.44 23.38 -3.87
C LEU A 359 8.20 22.52 -2.63
N ARG A 360 8.22 23.13 -1.44
CA ARG A 360 8.02 22.42 -0.17
C ARG A 360 6.61 21.89 0.02
N THR A 361 5.58 22.55 -0.51
CA THR A 361 4.17 22.19 -0.28
C THR A 361 3.54 21.40 -1.42
N ASP A 362 3.87 21.72 -2.66
CA ASP A 362 3.13 21.30 -3.85
C ASP A 362 3.93 20.34 -4.76
N VAL A 363 5.25 20.29 -4.63
CA VAL A 363 6.11 19.47 -5.49
C VAL A 363 6.77 18.32 -4.72
N LEU A 364 7.63 18.65 -3.75
CA LEU A 364 8.48 17.67 -3.04
C LEU A 364 7.71 16.62 -2.24
N PRO A 365 6.59 16.92 -1.54
CA PRO A 365 5.87 15.91 -0.75
C PRO A 365 5.29 14.76 -1.57
N TYR A 366 5.12 14.94 -2.88
CA TYR A 366 4.44 13.99 -3.74
C TYR A 366 5.38 13.05 -4.49
N CYS A 367 6.66 12.98 -4.10
CA CYS A 367 7.60 12.00 -4.61
C CYS A 367 8.51 11.49 -3.48
N ARG A 368 8.90 10.21 -3.56
CA ARG A 368 9.68 9.53 -2.52
C ARG A 368 10.99 10.26 -2.21
N GLU A 369 11.66 10.76 -3.23
CA GLU A 369 12.94 11.45 -3.11
C GLU A 369 12.80 12.84 -2.50
N GLY A 370 11.66 13.51 -2.72
CA GLY A 370 11.43 14.88 -2.26
C GLY A 370 11.26 15.01 -0.75
N LEU A 371 10.87 13.93 -0.05
CA LEU A 371 10.66 13.94 1.41
C LEU A 371 11.90 14.32 2.23
N ASN A 372 13.11 14.09 1.69
CA ASN A 372 14.38 14.38 2.35
C ASN A 372 15.15 15.53 1.69
N GLN A 373 14.56 16.21 0.70
CA GLN A 373 15.24 17.25 -0.06
C GLN A 373 14.94 18.66 0.47
N SER A 374 15.95 19.53 0.44
CA SER A 374 15.78 20.94 0.76
C SER A 374 15.11 21.66 -0.41
N ALA A 375 14.10 22.48 -0.11
CA ALA A 375 13.45 23.37 -1.08
C ALA A 375 14.23 24.68 -1.33
N ALA A 376 15.41 24.84 -0.73
CA ALA A 376 16.19 26.08 -0.81
C ALA A 376 16.71 26.31 -2.24
N LEU A 377 16.24 27.37 -2.88
CA LEU A 377 16.63 27.73 -4.25
C LEU A 377 18.10 28.14 -4.32
N GLU A 378 18.65 28.69 -3.24
CA GLU A 378 20.07 29.05 -3.14
C GLU A 378 20.95 27.82 -3.33
N THR A 379 20.61 26.71 -2.65
CA THR A 379 21.31 25.43 -2.78
C THR A 379 21.11 24.81 -4.17
N TYR A 380 19.98 25.11 -4.82
CA TYR A 380 19.72 24.70 -6.18
C TYR A 380 20.65 25.40 -7.19
N PHE A 381 20.66 26.73 -7.20
CA PHE A 381 21.46 27.51 -8.16
C PHE A 381 22.97 27.50 -7.89
N ASN A 382 23.40 27.21 -6.66
CA ASN A 382 24.83 27.13 -6.32
C ASN A 382 25.51 25.82 -6.75
N ASP A 383 24.81 24.92 -7.46
CA ASP A 383 25.41 23.68 -7.98
C ASP A 383 26.21 23.93 -9.26
N PRO A 384 27.51 23.62 -9.29
CA PRO A 384 28.36 23.88 -10.46
C PRO A 384 27.96 23.10 -11.71
N HIS A 385 27.41 21.89 -11.54
CA HIS A 385 26.98 21.07 -12.67
C HIS A 385 25.73 21.67 -13.31
N LEU A 386 24.77 22.10 -12.49
CA LEU A 386 23.58 22.81 -12.97
C LEU A 386 23.96 24.07 -13.74
N GLN A 387 24.84 24.91 -13.19
CA GLN A 387 25.30 26.14 -13.84
C GLN A 387 25.86 25.86 -15.24
N THR A 388 26.74 24.86 -15.36
CA THR A 388 27.31 24.43 -16.64
C THR A 388 26.22 24.02 -17.64
N GLN A 389 25.19 23.30 -17.19
CA GLN A 389 24.09 22.85 -18.05
C GLN A 389 23.19 24.02 -18.48
N LEU A 390 22.90 24.97 -17.60
CA LEU A 390 22.11 26.16 -17.92
C LEU A 390 22.83 27.06 -18.94
N GLU A 391 24.14 27.30 -18.74
CA GLU A 391 24.97 28.05 -19.69
C GLU A 391 24.99 27.38 -21.08
N ALA A 392 25.08 26.05 -21.13
CA ALA A 392 25.04 25.31 -22.39
C ALA A 392 23.69 25.47 -23.11
N LEU A 393 22.57 25.51 -22.38
CA LEU A 393 21.24 25.73 -22.96
C LEU A 393 21.05 27.17 -23.47
N GLU A 394 21.62 28.16 -22.78
CA GLU A 394 21.60 29.55 -23.23
C GLU A 394 22.46 29.77 -24.49
N ALA A 395 23.59 29.07 -24.58
CA ALA A 395 24.46 29.11 -25.77
C ALA A 395 23.77 28.55 -27.03
N VAL A 396 22.85 27.59 -26.87
CA VAL A 396 22.04 27.05 -27.99
C VAL A 396 20.95 28.03 -28.44
N HIS A 397 20.41 28.85 -27.54
CA HIS A 397 19.34 29.82 -27.83
C HIS A 397 19.86 31.22 -28.22
N SER A 398 21.17 31.46 -28.10
CA SER A 398 21.80 32.70 -28.54
C SER A 398 22.11 32.65 -30.05
N PRO A 399 21.78 33.69 -30.84
CA PRO A 399 22.17 33.74 -32.25
C PRO A 399 23.72 33.73 -32.36
N PRO A 400 24.30 33.04 -33.35
CA PRO A 400 25.75 33.04 -33.53
C PRO A 400 26.21 34.50 -33.68
N PRO A 401 27.35 34.88 -33.07
CA PRO A 401 27.90 36.22 -33.26
C PRO A 401 28.12 36.45 -34.76
N PRO A 402 27.88 37.68 -35.27
CA PRO A 402 28.07 37.96 -36.68
C PRO A 402 29.49 37.58 -37.10
N LEU A 403 29.59 36.71 -38.11
CA LEU A 403 30.85 36.28 -38.70
C LEU A 403 31.64 37.52 -39.09
N ARG A 404 32.76 37.76 -38.39
CA ARG A 404 33.77 38.72 -38.86
C ARG A 404 34.38 38.17 -40.15
N PRO A 405 34.67 39.02 -41.15
CA PRO A 405 35.28 38.58 -42.40
C PRO A 405 36.60 37.85 -42.11
N ALA A 406 36.72 36.67 -42.71
CA ALA A 406 37.89 35.82 -42.57
C ALA A 406 39.11 36.46 -43.22
N ASP A 407 40.20 36.57 -42.47
CA ASP A 407 41.53 36.63 -43.06
C ASP A 407 42.47 35.63 -42.37
N ALA A 408 43.09 34.82 -43.24
CA ALA A 408 44.32 34.05 -43.09
C ALA A 408 44.37 32.87 -42.08
N THR A 409 44.28 31.67 -42.65
CA THR A 409 44.78 30.37 -42.14
C THR A 409 46.26 30.37 -41.73
N PRO A 410 46.62 29.58 -40.71
CA PRO A 410 47.89 28.84 -40.66
C PRO A 410 47.68 27.30 -40.57
N PRO A 411 48.74 26.49 -40.79
CA PRO A 411 48.63 25.16 -41.39
C PRO A 411 48.47 23.99 -40.41
N LYS A 412 47.98 22.86 -40.96
CA LYS A 412 47.79 21.55 -40.30
C LYS A 412 49.09 20.92 -39.80
N PRO A 413 49.10 20.26 -38.63
CA PRO A 413 50.13 19.29 -38.25
C PRO A 413 49.85 17.88 -38.84
N PRO A 414 50.88 17.04 -39.01
CA PRO A 414 50.78 15.76 -39.71
C PRO A 414 50.28 14.60 -38.84
N VAL A 415 49.65 13.63 -39.51
CA VAL A 415 49.21 12.33 -39.00
C VAL A 415 50.40 11.36 -38.93
N PRO A 416 50.56 10.57 -37.85
CA PRO A 416 51.28 9.30 -37.92
C PRO A 416 50.34 8.09 -37.88
N GLN A 417 50.67 7.12 -38.74
CA GLN A 417 49.99 5.85 -38.97
C GLN A 417 50.32 4.79 -37.91
N GLN A 418 49.41 3.82 -37.79
CA GLN A 418 49.46 2.62 -36.97
C GLN A 418 50.60 1.65 -37.31
N THR A 419 51.13 0.96 -36.31
CA THR A 419 51.67 -0.40 -36.46
C THR A 419 51.09 -1.34 -35.42
N TRP A 420 50.90 -2.58 -35.87
CA TRP A 420 50.19 -3.70 -35.28
C TRP A 420 51.23 -4.73 -34.83
N ALA A 421 51.11 -5.25 -33.61
CA ALA A 421 51.82 -6.44 -33.18
C ALA A 421 50.96 -7.27 -32.21
N SER A 422 50.97 -8.57 -32.44
CA SER A 422 50.05 -9.58 -31.91
C SER A 422 50.60 -10.29 -30.67
N ARG A 423 49.68 -10.67 -29.77
CA ARG A 423 49.66 -11.81 -28.82
C ARG A 423 50.83 -12.06 -27.84
N ALA A 424 50.48 -12.13 -26.55
CA ALA A 424 50.60 -13.36 -25.73
C ALA A 424 49.79 -13.26 -24.42
N THR A 425 48.90 -14.24 -24.17
CA THR A 425 48.42 -14.72 -22.84
C THR A 425 49.42 -15.76 -22.28
N PRO A 426 49.38 -16.25 -21.01
CA PRO A 426 48.27 -16.26 -20.03
C PRO A 426 48.67 -16.01 -18.54
N ALA A 427 47.69 -15.86 -17.63
CA ALA A 427 47.59 -16.60 -16.34
C ALA A 427 46.36 -16.16 -15.51
N ARG A 428 45.84 -17.10 -14.73
CA ARG A 428 44.54 -17.15 -14.03
C ARG A 428 44.60 -16.65 -12.57
N ARG A 429 43.52 -15.99 -12.12
CA ARG A 429 42.70 -16.09 -10.87
C ARG A 429 43.42 -16.08 -9.48
N PRO A 430 42.76 -15.70 -8.34
CA PRO A 430 41.33 -15.92 -8.04
C PRO A 430 40.56 -14.82 -7.28
N THR A 431 39.25 -15.07 -7.25
CA THR A 431 38.16 -14.44 -6.48
C THR A 431 38.20 -14.75 -4.98
N PRO A 432 37.51 -13.97 -4.14
CA PRO A 432 36.93 -14.47 -2.91
C PRO A 432 35.38 -14.45 -2.93
N ARG A 433 34.79 -15.55 -2.48
CA ARG A 433 33.49 -15.61 -1.78
C ARG A 433 33.79 -15.71 -0.28
N PRO A 434 32.85 -15.38 0.62
CA PRO A 434 32.34 -16.46 1.50
C PRO A 434 30.86 -16.25 1.93
N HIS A 435 29.98 -17.26 1.83
CA HIS A 435 29.53 -18.20 2.88
C HIS A 435 28.25 -17.78 3.64
N TRP A 436 27.46 -18.79 3.95
CA TRP A 436 26.12 -18.81 4.54
C TRP A 436 26.22 -19.46 5.93
N SER A 437 25.30 -19.06 6.82
CA SER A 437 24.71 -19.79 7.95
C SER A 437 24.99 -19.34 9.40
N LEU A 438 23.87 -19.30 10.13
CA LEU A 438 23.60 -19.41 11.58
C LEU A 438 23.72 -18.13 12.46
N TRP A 439 22.57 -17.60 12.91
CA TRP A 439 21.96 -17.96 14.21
C TRP A 439 20.43 -17.82 14.18
N LEU A 440 19.76 -18.79 14.80
CA LEU A 440 18.33 -18.88 15.12
C LEU A 440 18.17 -18.81 16.65
N GLY A 441 17.02 -18.32 17.12
CA GLY A 441 16.54 -18.36 18.51
C GLY A 441 16.07 -16.96 18.95
N LEU A 442 14.81 -16.72 19.34
CA LEU A 442 13.92 -17.50 20.19
C LEU A 442 12.44 -17.20 19.84
N GLY A 443 11.58 -18.21 19.90
CA GLY A 443 10.14 -18.08 19.63
C GLY A 443 9.25 -18.26 20.87
N ALA A 444 7.95 -18.04 20.60
CA ALA A 444 6.77 -18.64 21.20
C ALA A 444 6.33 -18.27 22.63
N ALA A 445 5.17 -17.60 22.70
CA ALA A 445 4.07 -17.76 23.66
C ALA A 445 2.94 -16.81 23.19
N LEU A 446 1.65 -17.13 23.05
CA LEU A 446 0.80 -18.21 23.54
C LEU A 446 -0.38 -18.40 22.56
N SER A 447 -0.52 -19.62 22.06
CA SER A 447 -1.77 -20.18 21.59
C SER A 447 -2.51 -20.78 22.79
N LEU A 448 -3.66 -20.21 23.16
CA LEU A 448 -4.68 -20.92 23.94
C LEU A 448 -6.01 -20.14 23.83
N ILE A 449 -6.99 -20.75 23.16
CA ILE A 449 -8.44 -20.78 23.42
C ILE A 449 -9.09 -21.24 22.11
N GLY A 450 -9.17 -22.56 21.94
CA GLY A 450 -9.94 -23.21 20.89
C GLY A 450 -10.70 -24.36 21.53
N ALA A 451 -11.81 -24.05 22.21
CA ALA A 451 -12.78 -25.06 22.67
C ALA A 451 -14.09 -24.46 23.22
N THR A 452 -14.70 -23.44 22.60
CA THR A 452 -16.13 -23.08 22.85
C THR A 452 -16.83 -22.38 21.67
N ALA A 453 -16.30 -22.46 20.43
CA ALA A 453 -16.89 -21.76 19.27
C ALA A 453 -17.54 -22.70 18.24
N TRP A 454 -17.95 -23.92 18.63
CA TRP A 454 -18.54 -24.89 17.70
C TRP A 454 -20.08 -24.77 17.54
N SER A 455 -20.73 -23.75 18.13
CA SER A 455 -22.19 -23.56 18.03
C SER A 455 -22.68 -22.18 17.54
N LEU A 456 -21.81 -21.32 17.00
CA LEU A 456 -22.21 -20.00 16.45
C LEU A 456 -21.87 -19.79 14.96
N SER A 457 -21.25 -20.76 14.28
CA SER A 457 -20.87 -20.66 12.85
C SER A 457 -22.02 -20.89 11.85
N ARG A 458 -23.27 -20.99 12.34
CA ARG A 458 -24.47 -21.08 11.49
C ARG A 458 -25.28 -19.77 11.51
N ARG A 459 -24.67 -18.71 10.98
CA ARG A 459 -25.45 -17.68 10.28
C ARG A 459 -24.89 -17.59 8.87
N PRO A 460 -25.72 -17.55 7.80
CA PRO A 460 -25.22 -17.13 6.50
C PRO A 460 -24.49 -15.82 6.73
N ALA A 461 -23.24 -15.72 6.30
CA ALA A 461 -22.56 -14.45 6.29
C ALA A 461 -23.52 -13.48 5.58
N PRO A 462 -23.90 -12.35 6.20
CA PRO A 462 -24.58 -11.33 5.44
C PRO A 462 -23.71 -11.04 4.20
N PRO A 463 -24.31 -10.76 3.02
CA PRO A 463 -23.53 -10.27 1.89
C PRO A 463 -22.62 -9.17 2.44
N PRO A 464 -21.32 -9.13 2.08
CA PRO A 464 -20.35 -8.25 2.74
C PRO A 464 -21.01 -6.91 2.89
N GLU A 465 -21.38 -6.60 4.13
CA GLU A 465 -21.87 -5.29 4.50
C GLU A 465 -20.78 -4.39 3.98
N ARG A 466 -21.16 -3.44 3.11
CA ARG A 466 -20.22 -2.46 2.59
C ARG A 466 -19.45 -1.97 3.81
N LEU A 467 -18.23 -2.44 3.97
CA LEU A 467 -17.27 -1.78 4.82
C LEU A 467 -17.09 -0.48 4.06
N GLU A 468 -17.87 0.51 4.47
CA GLU A 468 -17.61 1.91 4.27
C GLU A 468 -16.28 2.19 4.97
N VAL A 469 -15.20 1.64 4.39
CA VAL A 469 -13.96 2.38 4.33
C VAL A 469 -14.39 3.66 3.64
N ASN A 470 -14.44 4.72 4.44
CA ASN A 470 -14.88 6.04 4.04
C ASN A 470 -13.88 6.57 3.00
N LEU A 471 -13.98 6.08 1.76
CA LEU A 471 -13.33 6.65 0.58
C LEU A 471 -13.90 8.07 0.32
N THR A 472 -15.04 8.39 0.93
CA THR A 472 -15.74 9.67 0.90
C THR A 472 -15.25 10.71 1.92
N GLN A 473 -14.15 10.46 2.66
CA GLN A 473 -13.48 11.50 3.44
C GLN A 473 -12.07 11.78 2.90
N PRO A 474 -11.90 12.87 2.14
CA PRO A 474 -10.58 13.33 1.76
C PRO A 474 -9.73 13.62 3.01
N PRO A 475 -8.50 13.07 3.15
CA PRO A 475 -7.55 13.56 4.16
C PRO A 475 -7.06 14.98 3.86
N VAL A 476 -7.34 15.51 2.67
CA VAL A 476 -7.13 16.90 2.25
C VAL A 476 -8.20 17.22 1.20
N PRO A 477 -9.00 18.30 1.35
CA PRO A 477 -9.97 18.70 0.32
C PRO A 477 -9.27 18.86 -1.05
N LEU A 478 -10.03 18.68 -2.14
CA LEU A 478 -9.64 19.11 -3.51
C LEU A 478 -8.85 20.43 -3.45
N PRO A 479 -7.86 20.68 -4.34
CA PRO A 479 -7.02 21.87 -4.28
C PRO A 479 -7.91 23.12 -4.35
N THR A 480 -8.25 23.60 -3.16
CA THR A 480 -8.70 24.94 -2.87
C THR A 480 -7.56 25.47 -2.05
N ARG A 481 -6.69 26.20 -2.75
CA ARG A 481 -5.76 27.18 -2.22
C ARG A 481 -5.50 27.07 -0.71
N ALA A 482 -4.36 26.47 -0.34
CA ALA A 482 -3.87 26.51 1.03
C ALA A 482 -3.90 27.97 1.54
N PRO A 483 -4.47 28.25 2.73
CA PRO A 483 -4.55 29.61 3.22
C PRO A 483 -3.15 30.17 3.47
N ARG A 484 -2.94 31.38 2.93
CA ARG A 484 -1.75 32.24 2.94
C ARG A 484 -1.04 32.29 4.30
N PRO A 485 0.30 32.38 4.34
CA PRO A 485 0.98 32.85 5.54
C PRO A 485 0.65 34.33 5.76
N THR A 486 -0.13 34.63 6.79
CA THR A 486 -0.17 35.95 7.41
C THR A 486 0.40 35.78 8.82
N ALA A 487 1.66 36.15 9.02
CA ALA A 487 2.21 36.23 10.36
C ALA A 487 3.05 37.50 10.49
N SER A 488 2.44 38.49 11.12
CA SER A 488 3.19 39.50 11.87
C SER A 488 3.77 38.84 13.13
N PRO A 489 4.99 39.20 13.57
CA PRO A 489 5.68 38.56 14.70
C PRO A 489 4.94 38.66 16.05
N VAL A 490 3.95 39.55 16.19
CA VAL A 490 3.10 39.67 17.38
C VAL A 490 2.06 38.53 17.48
N GLY A 491 1.65 37.93 16.35
CA GLY A 491 0.68 36.84 16.31
C GLY A 491 1.25 35.48 16.72
N GLU A 492 2.54 35.25 16.45
CA GLU A 492 3.19 33.95 16.68
C GLU A 492 3.38 33.64 18.17
N ALA A 493 3.71 34.65 18.98
CA ALA A 493 3.83 34.50 20.43
C ALA A 493 2.48 34.14 21.09
N ALA A 494 1.40 34.80 20.67
CA ALA A 494 0.05 34.52 21.18
C ALA A 494 -0.48 33.15 20.72
N ALA A 495 -0.15 32.74 19.50
CA ALA A 495 -0.47 31.41 18.97
C ALA A 495 0.30 30.31 19.73
N THR A 496 1.59 30.56 20.02
CA THR A 496 2.45 29.64 20.79
C THR A 496 1.92 29.41 22.20
N GLU A 497 1.51 30.48 22.89
CA GLU A 497 0.93 30.37 24.23
C GLU A 497 -0.42 29.64 24.20
N THR A 498 -1.24 29.89 23.18
CA THR A 498 -2.52 29.20 22.99
C THR A 498 -2.32 27.70 22.77
N ALA A 499 -1.39 27.32 21.89
CA ALA A 499 -1.07 25.91 21.63
C ALA A 499 -0.54 25.21 22.88
N ARG A 500 0.38 25.86 23.61
CA ARG A 500 0.92 25.35 24.89
C ARG A 500 -0.20 25.10 25.89
N ARG A 501 -1.13 26.05 26.06
CA ARG A 501 -2.26 25.92 26.98
C ARG A 501 -3.16 24.74 26.60
N VAL A 502 -3.55 24.64 25.33
CA VAL A 502 -4.45 23.57 24.84
C VAL A 502 -3.81 22.19 25.02
N ILE A 503 -2.53 22.03 24.66
CA ILE A 503 -1.82 20.75 24.83
C ILE A 503 -1.68 20.40 26.32
N THR A 504 -1.43 21.37 27.18
CA THR A 504 -1.35 21.14 28.63
C THR A 504 -2.68 20.69 29.22
N THR A 505 -3.79 21.36 28.83
CA THR A 505 -5.14 20.97 29.21
C THR A 505 -5.45 19.55 28.72
N TRP A 506 -5.05 19.23 27.49
CA TRP A 506 -5.21 17.89 26.94
C TRP A 506 -4.48 16.84 27.78
N GLN A 507 -3.21 17.04 28.10
CA GLN A 507 -2.45 16.07 28.91
C GLN A 507 -3.06 15.87 30.30
N THR A 508 -3.64 16.92 30.88
CA THR A 508 -4.35 16.86 32.17
C THR A 508 -5.62 16.02 32.05
N ILE A 509 -6.47 16.31 31.06
CA ILE A 509 -7.72 15.57 30.85
C ILE A 509 -7.46 14.12 30.45
N LYS A 510 -6.40 13.85 29.66
CA LYS A 510 -5.94 12.49 29.33
C LYS A 510 -5.65 11.70 30.60
N ALA A 511 -4.90 12.27 31.54
CA ALA A 511 -4.56 11.62 32.81
C ALA A 511 -5.81 11.31 33.66
N GLU A 512 -6.80 12.20 33.66
CA GLU A 512 -8.06 11.97 34.39
C GLU A 512 -8.98 10.94 33.72
N ALA A 513 -9.01 10.93 32.38
CA ALA A 513 -9.83 10.01 31.60
C ALA A 513 -9.32 8.56 31.68
N MET A 514 -7.99 8.38 31.72
CA MET A 514 -7.34 7.06 31.83
C MET A 514 -7.04 6.65 33.28
N GLY A 515 -7.09 7.59 34.21
CA GLY A 515 -6.88 7.36 35.63
C GLY A 515 -8.06 6.66 36.32
N PRO A 516 -7.99 6.48 37.65
CA PRO A 516 -8.94 5.67 38.41
C PRO A 516 -10.40 6.17 38.37
N ASN A 517 -10.61 7.44 38.06
CA ASN A 517 -11.95 8.05 38.02
C ASN A 517 -12.63 7.90 36.65
N HIS A 518 -11.92 7.40 35.63
CA HIS A 518 -12.41 7.21 34.25
C HIS A 518 -13.27 8.37 33.74
N ALA A 519 -12.75 9.60 33.84
CA ALA A 519 -13.47 10.83 33.51
C ALA A 519 -13.62 11.05 31.98
N THR A 520 -14.12 10.04 31.24
CA THR A 520 -14.14 9.99 29.78
C THR A 520 -14.95 11.12 29.14
N ARG A 521 -15.99 11.62 29.81
CA ARG A 521 -16.79 12.77 29.34
C ARG A 521 -15.98 14.05 29.22
N ARG A 522 -14.92 14.23 30.00
CA ARG A 522 -14.08 15.43 29.94
C ARG A 522 -13.28 15.53 28.65
N LEU A 523 -13.11 14.43 27.91
CA LEU A 523 -12.42 14.42 26.61
C LEU A 523 -13.05 15.41 25.62
N THR A 524 -14.37 15.61 25.65
CA THR A 524 -15.07 16.57 24.75
C THR A 524 -14.79 18.03 25.09
N GLU A 525 -14.18 18.32 26.25
CA GLU A 525 -13.80 19.70 26.61
C GLU A 525 -12.65 20.20 25.72
N VAL A 526 -11.70 19.31 25.38
CA VAL A 526 -10.43 19.66 24.70
C VAL A 526 -10.21 18.95 23.37
N LEU A 527 -10.91 17.84 23.10
CA LEU A 527 -10.83 17.10 21.84
C LEU A 527 -12.09 17.26 21.01
N THR A 528 -11.92 17.20 19.69
CA THR A 528 -12.98 17.14 18.69
C THR A 528 -12.54 16.21 17.55
N GLY A 529 -13.41 15.97 16.57
CA GLY A 529 -13.08 15.21 15.37
C GLY A 529 -12.48 13.82 15.64
N THR A 530 -11.45 13.46 14.88
CA THR A 530 -10.83 12.12 14.94
C THR A 530 -10.08 11.88 16.23
N ALA A 531 -9.45 12.90 16.80
CA ALA A 531 -8.78 12.80 18.09
C ALA A 531 -9.76 12.40 19.21
N LEU A 532 -10.96 12.99 19.23
CA LEU A 532 -11.97 12.65 20.23
C LEU A 532 -12.40 11.18 20.13
N THR A 533 -12.76 10.71 18.94
CA THR A 533 -13.21 9.32 18.71
C THR A 533 -12.14 8.32 19.14
N GLN A 534 -10.88 8.55 18.76
CA GLN A 534 -9.78 7.64 19.09
C GLN A 534 -9.54 7.56 20.61
N TRP A 535 -9.51 8.71 21.28
CA TRP A 535 -9.21 8.75 22.71
C TRP A 535 -10.38 8.35 23.60
N GLN A 536 -11.62 8.52 23.15
CA GLN A 536 -12.79 7.93 23.79
C GLN A 536 -12.72 6.40 23.74
N ALA A 537 -12.51 5.81 22.56
CA ALA A 537 -12.38 4.36 22.42
C ALA A 537 -11.26 3.79 23.30
N ARG A 538 -10.11 4.49 23.38
CA ARG A 538 -9.01 4.11 24.28
C ARG A 538 -9.40 4.21 25.75
N ALA A 539 -10.11 5.27 26.16
CA ALA A 539 -10.51 5.45 27.55
C ALA A 539 -11.55 4.41 27.97
N ASP A 540 -12.47 4.05 27.08
CA ASP A 540 -13.45 2.99 27.30
C ASP A 540 -12.77 1.62 27.41
N GLN A 541 -11.71 1.38 26.62
CA GLN A 541 -10.90 0.17 26.74
C GLN A 541 -10.20 0.07 28.11
N VAL A 542 -9.59 1.17 28.58
CA VAL A 542 -8.92 1.24 29.89
C VAL A 542 -9.93 1.08 31.04
N ALA A 543 -11.11 1.67 30.92
CA ALA A 543 -12.20 1.47 31.88
C ALA A 543 -12.69 0.02 31.92
N THR A 544 -12.77 -0.65 30.76
CA THR A 544 -13.22 -2.05 30.65
C THR A 544 -12.16 -3.05 31.17
N SER A 545 -10.87 -2.74 30.99
CA SER A 545 -9.78 -3.61 31.48
C SER A 545 -9.57 -3.54 32.99
N GLY A 546 -10.16 -2.55 33.68
CA GLY A 546 -10.08 -2.38 35.13
C GLY A 546 -8.70 -2.00 35.67
N THR A 547 -7.75 -1.66 34.79
CA THR A 547 -6.39 -1.26 35.16
C THR A 547 -6.20 0.22 34.83
N PRO A 548 -6.26 1.14 35.81
CA PRO A 548 -6.07 2.55 35.54
C PRO A 548 -4.63 2.86 35.14
N GLU A 549 -4.47 3.77 34.19
CA GLU A 549 -3.18 4.27 33.71
C GLU A 549 -3.00 5.70 34.24
N VAL A 550 -2.09 5.90 35.20
CA VAL A 550 -1.86 7.22 35.80
C VAL A 550 -0.78 7.95 35.02
N TYR A 551 -1.18 8.94 34.22
CA TYR A 551 -0.26 9.75 33.44
C TYR A 551 0.20 10.99 34.23
N SER A 552 1.48 11.33 34.10
CA SER A 552 2.09 12.57 34.59
C SER A 552 2.95 13.17 33.48
N LEU A 553 2.64 14.40 33.07
CA LEU A 553 3.45 15.15 32.11
C LEU A 553 4.70 15.69 32.82
N GLU A 554 5.89 15.29 32.38
CA GLU A 554 7.17 15.74 32.96
C GLU A 554 7.74 16.96 32.21
N LYS A 555 7.68 16.94 30.87
CA LYS A 555 8.18 18.04 30.04
C LYS A 555 7.28 18.24 28.83
N LEU A 556 7.01 19.51 28.51
CA LEU A 556 6.34 19.94 27.29
C LEU A 556 7.09 21.12 26.67
N GLU A 557 7.56 20.93 25.45
CA GLU A 557 8.27 21.93 24.66
C GLU A 557 7.56 22.11 23.31
N ILE A 558 7.09 23.32 23.04
CA ILE A 558 6.52 23.66 21.73
C ILE A 558 7.67 23.97 20.79
N LEU A 559 7.77 23.22 19.69
CA LEU A 559 8.85 23.31 18.71
C LEU A 559 8.50 24.34 17.63
N THR A 560 7.31 24.23 17.05
CA THR A 560 6.81 25.13 16.00
C THR A 560 5.32 25.37 16.20
N VAL A 561 4.85 26.56 15.84
CA VAL A 561 3.41 26.86 15.73
C VAL A 561 3.14 27.58 14.43
N GLN A 562 2.12 27.11 13.73
CA GLN A 562 1.58 27.72 12.54
C GLN A 562 0.11 28.05 12.80
N ALA A 563 -0.35 29.20 12.32
CA ALA A 563 -1.75 29.60 12.38
C ALA A 563 -2.28 29.75 10.95
N PRO A 564 -2.69 28.64 10.28
CA PRO A 564 -3.12 28.70 8.89
C PRO A 564 -4.33 29.61 8.67
N THR A 565 -5.21 29.71 9.67
CA THR A 565 -6.35 30.64 9.70
C THR A 565 -6.57 31.14 11.13
N PRO A 566 -7.37 32.20 11.36
CA PRO A 566 -7.70 32.66 12.72
C PRO A 566 -8.34 31.59 13.61
N ASP A 567 -8.95 30.58 12.99
CA ASP A 567 -9.66 29.49 13.65
C ASP A 567 -8.92 28.14 13.57
N ARG A 568 -7.67 28.12 13.09
CA ARG A 568 -6.82 26.91 13.04
C ARG A 568 -5.42 27.17 13.56
N LEU A 569 -4.91 26.23 14.36
CA LEU A 569 -3.53 26.20 14.83
C LEU A 569 -2.93 24.82 14.59
N VAL A 570 -1.70 24.77 14.11
CA VAL A 570 -0.91 23.54 13.98
C VAL A 570 0.34 23.71 14.80
N ALA A 571 0.56 22.84 15.79
CA ALA A 571 1.72 22.92 16.67
C ALA A 571 2.47 21.59 16.73
N ASP A 572 3.78 21.63 16.52
CA ASP A 572 4.65 20.49 16.80
C ASP A 572 5.21 20.65 18.21
N ALA A 573 5.13 19.59 19.02
CA ALA A 573 5.63 19.61 20.39
C ALA A 573 6.43 18.36 20.71
N ALA A 574 7.47 18.53 21.52
CA ALA A 574 8.20 17.44 22.16
C ALA A 574 7.66 17.25 23.59
N LEU A 575 7.32 16.01 23.93
CA LEU A 575 6.74 15.63 25.20
C LEU A 575 7.59 14.56 25.88
N GLN A 576 7.62 14.64 27.20
CA GLN A 576 8.09 13.57 28.07
C GLN A 576 7.00 13.32 29.11
N ASP A 577 6.45 12.11 29.11
CA ASP A 577 5.46 11.68 30.08
C ASP A 577 5.92 10.42 30.83
N ARG A 578 5.40 10.30 32.05
CA ARG A 578 5.51 9.13 32.89
C ARG A 578 4.13 8.53 33.03
N VAL A 579 3.99 7.23 32.77
CA VAL A 579 2.76 6.49 33.00
C VAL A 579 3.01 5.40 34.04
N THR A 580 2.14 5.34 35.04
CA THR A 580 2.14 4.26 36.02
C THR A 580 1.01 3.30 35.69
N VAL A 581 1.35 2.04 35.39
CA VAL A 581 0.39 0.96 35.09
C VAL A 581 0.69 -0.19 36.02
N GLN A 582 -0.29 -0.61 36.84
CA GLN A 582 -0.13 -1.71 37.82
C GLN A 582 1.06 -1.54 38.77
N GLY A 583 1.48 -0.30 39.05
CA GLY A 583 2.62 0.01 39.93
C GLY A 583 3.99 0.08 39.22
N GLU A 584 4.06 -0.27 37.93
CA GLU A 584 5.25 -0.08 37.11
C GLU A 584 5.26 1.31 36.49
N ASN A 585 6.41 2.00 36.57
CA ASN A 585 6.60 3.33 35.99
C ASN A 585 7.30 3.22 34.64
N LEU A 586 6.63 3.64 33.59
CA LEU A 586 7.18 3.74 32.24
C LEU A 586 7.38 5.22 31.89
N THR A 587 8.51 5.55 31.28
CA THR A 587 8.77 6.90 30.77
C THR A 587 8.78 6.86 29.25
N SER A 588 8.03 7.75 28.62
CA SER A 588 7.99 7.90 27.17
C SER A 588 8.44 9.31 26.77
N ARG A 589 9.17 9.39 25.68
CA ARG A 589 9.62 10.64 25.05
C ARG A 589 9.26 10.58 23.58
N TYR A 590 8.48 11.54 23.12
CA TYR A 590 7.99 11.53 21.76
C TYR A 590 7.76 12.95 21.24
N ARG A 591 7.73 13.09 19.92
CA ARG A 591 7.30 14.31 19.23
C ARG A 591 5.92 14.09 18.64
N ALA A 592 5.07 15.09 18.66
CA ALA A 592 3.74 15.00 18.08
C ALA A 592 3.31 16.33 17.45
N ARG A 593 2.57 16.22 16.34
CA ARG A 593 1.86 17.32 15.69
C ARG A 593 0.42 17.36 16.19
N TYR A 594 -0.03 18.54 16.60
CA TYR A 594 -1.38 18.83 17.06
C TYR A 594 -2.07 19.78 16.10
N GLU A 595 -3.16 19.34 15.50
CA GLU A 595 -4.03 20.19 14.68
C GLU A 595 -5.23 20.62 15.51
N MET A 596 -5.36 21.92 15.74
CA MET A 596 -6.37 22.53 16.61
C MET A 596 -7.30 23.42 15.81
N VAL A 597 -8.57 23.42 16.21
CA VAL A 597 -9.63 24.22 15.61
C VAL A 597 -10.31 25.05 16.69
N ARG A 598 -10.75 26.26 16.32
CA ARG A 598 -11.52 27.14 17.19
C ARG A 598 -13.00 26.86 17.02
N GLU A 599 -13.64 26.38 18.08
CA GLU A 599 -15.09 26.18 18.13
C GLU A 599 -15.74 27.19 19.09
N ALA A 600 -17.07 27.21 19.15
CA ALA A 600 -17.83 28.15 19.98
C ALA A 600 -17.42 28.12 21.47
N GLN A 601 -16.90 26.99 21.96
CA GLN A 601 -16.48 26.80 23.36
C GLN A 601 -14.96 26.95 23.58
N GLY A 602 -14.20 27.30 22.54
CA GLY A 602 -12.75 27.51 22.62
C GLY A 602 -11.96 26.63 21.64
N TRP A 603 -10.63 26.60 21.83
CA TRP A 603 -9.72 25.80 21.02
C TRP A 603 -9.76 24.33 21.43
N ARG A 604 -9.86 23.44 20.43
CA ARG A 604 -9.87 21.99 20.60
C ARG A 604 -8.93 21.30 19.63
N ILE A 605 -8.39 20.16 20.03
CA ILE A 605 -7.53 19.34 19.18
C ILE A 605 -8.42 18.44 18.32
N ALA A 606 -8.35 18.60 17.01
CA ALA A 606 -9.09 17.79 16.05
C ALA A 606 -8.31 16.54 15.61
N ARG A 607 -6.98 16.64 15.52
CA ARG A 607 -6.10 15.54 15.09
C ARG A 607 -4.76 15.59 15.82
N MET A 608 -4.18 14.41 16.05
CA MET A 608 -2.84 14.26 16.61
C MET A 608 -2.07 13.20 15.82
N THR A 609 -0.81 13.48 15.53
CA THR A 609 0.07 12.57 14.80
C THR A 609 1.42 12.50 15.49
N VAL A 610 1.89 11.31 15.86
CA VAL A 610 3.24 11.13 16.40
C VAL A 610 4.24 11.35 15.27
N LEU A 611 5.24 12.19 15.51
CA LEU A 611 6.31 12.51 14.57
C LEU A 611 7.49 11.55 14.79
N PRO A 612 8.21 11.18 13.72
CA PRO A 612 9.36 10.27 13.80
C PRO A 612 10.51 10.81 14.65
#